data_AF-A0A3C1H3P2-F1
#
_entry.id   AF-A0A3C1H3P2-F1
#
_cell.length_a   1.000
_cell.length_b   1.000
_cell.length_c   1.000
_cell.angle_alpha   90.00
_cell.angle_beta   90.00
_cell.angle_gamma   90.00
#
_symmetry.space_group_name_H-M   'P 1'
#
loop_
_entity.id
_entity.type
_entity.pdbx_description
1 polymer ?
#
loop_
_entity_poly.entity_id
_entity_poly.type
_entity_poly.pdbx_seq_one_letter_code
_entity_poly.pdbx_strand_id
1 'polypeptide(L)'
;MQTQYKFHIAFSQSWILSQRGSDVLPVEWFLSAVKERFHVSGISSGISECEGIVDLPENMDKTALSRLLSTMILAEYELDSDSDVFSLDLAEYTPAEQETAPEKPASAEQDQAPLKTTEKPKALGRIEALVAAPEFKALAQECSDVAAGLIENKLVDSFIGRSYLISVNDGYGLSTYLSLFADLTEELGLTAKISGTKYAEIRLDAPDSKNGDEDIFGAALSAVCGRNPKSVVCVDISEWMTKITDKRFREFLRRIDSAIEERANVVFFRIPFVEKNIVREIESGINDILFVKELTVTPFTSAELMQCAENTIRAKGYEMTEDAWEIFRARMDAEKNDGRFYGINTVNKIIREMLYIRQLGAVSAPLKDNQIRREQIAGLVDHALLSTKSGFE
;
A
#
# COMPACT_ATOMS: atom_id res chain seq x y z
N MET A 1 -2.87 -8.02 40.80
CA MET A 1 -2.18 -7.59 39.57
C MET A 1 -1.91 -8.86 38.79
N GLN A 2 -2.43 -8.97 37.57
CA GLN A 2 -2.23 -10.15 36.75
C GLN A 2 -0.82 -10.07 36.18
N THR A 3 0.05 -11.02 36.52
CA THR A 3 1.45 -11.01 36.08
C THR A 3 1.50 -11.32 34.59
N GLN A 4 2.11 -10.44 33.81
CA GLN A 4 2.24 -10.61 32.36
C GLN A 4 3.65 -11.09 32.03
N TYR A 5 3.76 -12.04 31.11
CA TYR A 5 5.04 -12.51 30.60
C TYR A 5 5.07 -12.38 29.08
N LYS A 6 6.15 -11.82 28.55
CA LYS A 6 6.45 -11.87 27.13
C LYS A 6 7.12 -13.22 26.83
N PHE A 7 6.52 -14.01 25.96
CA PHE A 7 7.15 -15.19 25.38
C PHE A 7 7.74 -14.84 24.02
N HIS A 8 8.87 -15.49 23.71
CA HIS A 8 9.45 -15.53 22.38
C HIS A 8 9.81 -16.99 22.08
N ILE A 9 9.27 -17.52 20.99
CA ILE A 9 9.58 -18.86 20.51
C ILE A 9 10.21 -18.77 19.13
N ALA A 10 11.29 -19.51 18.91
CA ALA A 10 11.92 -19.68 17.62
C ALA A 10 12.09 -21.16 17.32
N PHE A 11 11.63 -21.59 16.16
CA PHE A 11 11.78 -22.94 15.64
C PHE A 11 12.98 -23.00 14.68
N SER A 12 13.64 -24.15 14.64
CA SER A 12 14.69 -24.44 13.67
C SER A 12 14.14 -24.33 12.25
N GLN A 13 14.78 -23.47 11.44
CA GLN A 13 14.39 -23.24 10.05
C GLN A 13 14.44 -24.54 9.23
N SER A 14 15.46 -25.38 9.47
CA SER A 14 15.59 -26.69 8.81
C SER A 14 14.42 -27.63 9.15
N TRP A 15 13.89 -27.53 10.37
CA TRP A 15 12.76 -28.35 10.80
C TRP A 15 11.42 -27.82 10.27
N ILE A 16 11.20 -26.49 10.25
CA ILE A 16 9.99 -25.92 9.64
C ILE A 16 9.87 -26.28 8.16
N LEU A 17 10.98 -26.27 7.42
CA LEU A 17 11.00 -26.69 6.03
C LEU A 17 10.63 -28.18 5.85
N SER A 18 10.87 -29.02 6.87
CA SER A 18 10.41 -30.42 6.88
C SER A 18 8.90 -30.54 7.08
N GLN A 19 8.27 -29.54 7.70
CA GLN A 19 6.82 -29.45 7.96
C GLN A 19 6.04 -28.74 6.85
N ARG A 20 6.68 -28.43 5.70
CA ARG A 20 6.07 -27.70 4.56
C ARG A 20 4.85 -28.37 3.93
N GLY A 21 4.62 -29.66 4.21
CA GLY A 21 3.45 -30.40 3.73
C GLY A 21 2.27 -30.40 4.69
N SER A 22 2.41 -29.75 5.86
CA SER A 22 1.35 -29.62 6.86
C SER A 22 0.42 -28.47 6.51
N ASP A 23 -0.89 -28.66 6.75
CA ASP A 23 -1.93 -27.66 6.43
C ASP A 23 -1.80 -26.36 7.26
N VAL A 24 -1.08 -26.40 8.39
CA VAL A 24 -0.86 -25.27 9.30
C VAL A 24 0.61 -25.20 9.66
N LEU A 25 1.21 -24.01 9.59
CA LEU A 25 2.61 -23.80 9.98
C LEU A 25 2.80 -23.98 11.50
N PRO A 26 3.94 -24.52 11.97
CA PRO A 26 4.17 -24.72 13.40
C PRO A 26 4.04 -23.47 14.27
N VAL A 27 4.44 -22.30 13.74
CA VAL A 27 4.29 -21.00 14.41
C VAL A 27 2.82 -20.60 14.53
N GLU A 28 2.03 -20.80 13.47
CA GLU A 28 0.60 -20.47 13.45
C GLU A 28 -0.22 -21.40 14.34
N TRP A 29 0.12 -22.69 14.33
CA TRP A 29 -0.45 -23.68 15.24
C TRP A 29 -0.15 -23.30 16.68
N PHE A 30 1.11 -22.98 17.00
CA PHE A 30 1.52 -22.65 18.37
C PHE A 30 0.77 -21.42 18.88
N LEU A 31 0.71 -20.34 18.09
CA LEU A 31 -0.04 -19.14 18.47
C LEU A 31 -1.53 -19.42 18.69
N SER A 32 -2.13 -20.28 17.86
CA SER A 32 -3.53 -20.68 18.02
C SER A 32 -3.73 -21.48 19.31
N ALA A 33 -2.87 -22.45 19.58
CA ALA A 33 -2.93 -23.28 20.78
C ALA A 33 -2.68 -22.48 22.07
N VAL A 34 -1.84 -21.44 22.03
CA VAL A 34 -1.62 -20.54 23.18
C VAL A 34 -2.83 -19.63 23.39
N LYS A 35 -3.43 -19.08 22.33
CA LYS A 35 -4.65 -18.25 22.41
C LYS A 35 -5.87 -19.01 22.93
N GLU A 36 -5.96 -20.31 22.69
CA GLU A 36 -7.03 -21.16 23.25
C GLU A 36 -6.94 -21.29 24.77
N ARG A 37 -5.73 -21.15 25.34
CA ARG A 37 -5.46 -21.39 26.77
C ARG A 37 -5.25 -20.12 27.57
N PHE A 38 -4.83 -19.03 26.91
CA PHE A 38 -4.46 -17.78 27.56
C PHE A 38 -4.98 -16.57 26.79
N HIS A 39 -5.19 -15.46 27.52
CA HIS A 39 -5.31 -14.16 26.87
C HIS A 39 -3.92 -13.72 26.40
N VAL A 40 -3.77 -13.49 25.09
CA VAL A 40 -2.51 -13.09 24.47
C VAL A 40 -2.68 -11.74 23.79
N SER A 41 -1.78 -10.79 24.09
CA SER A 41 -1.70 -9.46 23.48
C SER A 41 -0.29 -9.20 22.92
N GLY A 42 -0.09 -8.10 22.18
CA GLY A 42 1.24 -7.72 21.67
C GLY A 42 1.91 -8.77 20.77
N ILE A 43 1.14 -9.40 19.89
CA ILE A 43 1.60 -10.53 19.07
C ILE A 43 2.42 -10.02 17.89
N SER A 44 3.62 -10.59 17.70
CA SER A 44 4.42 -10.50 16.49
C SER A 44 4.77 -11.92 16.03
N SER A 45 4.63 -12.21 14.75
CA SER A 45 4.83 -13.56 14.21
C SER A 45 5.49 -13.53 12.83
N GLY A 46 6.51 -14.34 12.65
CA GLY A 46 7.17 -14.63 11.38
C GLY A 46 6.99 -16.09 10.95
N ILE A 47 7.80 -16.53 10.00
CA ILE A 47 7.74 -17.90 9.45
C ILE A 47 8.28 -18.93 10.45
N SER A 48 9.33 -18.56 11.20
CA SER A 48 9.99 -19.47 12.15
C SER A 48 9.95 -19.03 13.60
N GLU A 49 9.39 -17.88 13.91
CA GLU A 49 9.40 -17.33 15.25
C GLU A 49 8.12 -16.57 15.54
N CYS A 50 7.73 -16.51 16.81
CA CYS A 50 6.70 -15.59 17.26
C CYS A 50 6.91 -15.17 18.70
N GLU A 51 6.40 -13.99 19.01
CA GLU A 51 6.34 -13.45 20.36
C GLU A 51 4.94 -12.95 20.69
N GLY A 52 4.64 -12.94 21.99
CA GLY A 52 3.37 -12.43 22.51
C GLY A 52 3.44 -12.24 24.02
N ILE A 53 2.52 -11.45 24.54
CA ILE A 53 2.38 -11.17 25.96
C ILE A 53 1.21 -12.00 26.47
N VAL A 54 1.48 -12.89 27.44
CA VAL A 54 0.51 -13.79 28.06
C VAL A 54 0.14 -13.29 29.45
N ASP A 55 -1.16 -13.22 29.71
CA ASP A 55 -1.68 -12.96 31.06
C ASP A 55 -1.72 -14.27 31.86
N LEU A 56 -0.96 -14.34 32.96
CA LEU A 56 -0.94 -15.53 33.80
C LEU A 56 -2.11 -15.59 34.79
N PRO A 57 -2.73 -16.78 35.00
CA PRO A 57 -3.59 -17.03 36.14
C PRO A 57 -2.82 -16.95 37.47
N GLU A 58 -3.48 -16.57 38.56
CA GLU A 58 -2.87 -16.37 39.89
C GLU A 58 -2.11 -17.59 40.45
N ASN A 59 -2.35 -18.80 39.93
CA ASN A 59 -1.75 -20.05 40.38
C ASN A 59 -0.62 -20.58 39.46
N MET A 60 -0.15 -19.79 38.50
CA MET A 60 0.86 -20.22 37.52
C MET A 60 2.08 -19.30 37.57
N ASP A 61 3.27 -19.89 37.71
CA ASP A 61 4.55 -19.18 37.70
C ASP A 61 5.28 -19.31 36.34
N LYS A 62 6.37 -18.56 36.17
CA LYS A 62 7.21 -18.58 34.94
C LYS A 62 7.65 -19.98 34.54
N THR A 63 8.00 -20.81 35.52
CA THR A 63 8.51 -22.18 35.30
C THR A 63 7.40 -23.10 34.82
N ALA A 64 6.21 -23.00 35.42
CA ALA A 64 5.03 -23.72 35.00
C ALA A 64 4.57 -23.31 33.59
N LEU A 65 4.62 -22.01 33.26
CA LEU A 65 4.33 -21.51 31.92
C LEU A 65 5.33 -22.05 30.89
N SER A 66 6.64 -21.94 31.16
CA SER A 66 7.69 -22.45 30.26
C SER A 66 7.51 -23.94 29.98
N ARG A 67 7.27 -24.73 31.04
CA ARG A 67 7.04 -26.17 30.93
C ARG A 67 5.78 -26.47 30.13
N LEU A 68 4.69 -25.75 30.36
CA LEU A 68 3.44 -25.94 29.64
C LEU A 68 3.62 -25.65 28.15
N LEU A 69 4.14 -24.47 27.79
CA LEU A 69 4.36 -24.07 26.40
C LEU A 69 5.29 -25.04 25.67
N SER A 70 6.37 -25.48 26.32
CA SER A 70 7.27 -26.49 25.76
C SER A 70 6.59 -27.84 25.57
N THR A 71 5.82 -28.31 26.56
CA THR A 71 5.11 -29.60 26.49
C THR A 71 4.07 -29.61 25.37
N MET A 72 3.45 -28.46 25.07
CA MET A 72 2.50 -28.34 23.95
C MET A 72 3.16 -28.69 22.63
N ILE A 73 4.34 -28.12 22.37
CA ILE A 73 5.06 -28.33 21.12
C ILE A 73 5.58 -29.76 21.04
N LEU A 74 6.16 -30.26 22.14
CA LEU A 74 6.67 -31.63 22.20
C LEU A 74 5.56 -32.67 21.95
N ALA A 75 4.36 -32.45 22.51
CA ALA A 75 3.24 -33.36 22.36
C ALA A 75 2.63 -33.33 20.95
N GLU A 76 2.48 -32.15 20.35
CA GLU A 76 1.88 -32.02 19.01
C GLU A 76 2.75 -32.66 17.93
N TYR A 77 4.07 -32.47 18.04
CA TYR A 77 5.02 -32.90 17.01
C TYR A 77 5.77 -34.18 17.38
N GLU A 78 5.34 -34.89 18.42
CA GLU A 78 5.96 -36.13 18.92
C GLU A 78 7.48 -36.03 19.10
N LEU A 79 7.95 -34.90 19.66
CA LEU A 79 9.37 -34.61 19.85
C LEU A 79 9.88 -35.07 21.22
N ASP A 80 11.14 -35.50 21.27
CA ASP A 80 11.84 -35.80 22.52
C ASP A 80 12.08 -34.53 23.36
N SER A 81 12.16 -34.68 24.69
CA SER A 81 12.39 -33.55 25.62
C SER A 81 13.70 -32.79 25.38
N ASP A 82 14.66 -33.44 24.73
CA ASP A 82 16.00 -32.92 24.47
C ASP A 82 16.16 -32.45 23.00
N SER A 83 15.04 -32.17 22.32
CA SER A 83 15.02 -31.78 20.92
C SER A 83 15.42 -30.31 20.71
N ASP A 84 16.46 -30.08 19.90
CA ASP A 84 16.94 -28.72 19.51
C ASP A 84 16.06 -28.05 18.43
N VAL A 85 14.81 -28.49 18.29
CA VAL A 85 13.89 -28.04 17.25
C VAL A 85 13.31 -26.65 17.54
N PHE A 86 13.25 -26.23 18.80
CA PHE A 86 12.78 -24.90 19.17
C PHE A 86 13.48 -24.35 20.41
N SER A 87 13.51 -23.03 20.54
CA SER A 87 13.92 -22.31 21.75
C SER A 87 12.76 -21.46 22.26
N LEU A 88 12.56 -21.44 23.58
CA LEU A 88 11.53 -20.65 24.25
C LEU A 88 12.16 -19.73 25.29
N ASP A 89 12.01 -18.43 25.10
CA ASP A 89 12.42 -17.39 26.04
C ASP A 89 11.20 -16.76 26.71
N LEU A 90 11.28 -16.55 28.03
CA LEU A 90 10.25 -15.86 28.81
C LEU A 90 10.85 -14.68 29.58
N ALA A 91 10.27 -13.50 29.42
CA ALA A 91 10.60 -12.28 30.15
C ALA A 91 9.37 -11.73 30.88
N GLU A 92 9.56 -11.15 32.08
CA GLU A 92 8.48 -10.44 32.76
C GLU A 92 8.13 -9.17 31.97
N TYR A 93 6.84 -8.93 31.78
CA TYR A 93 6.34 -7.75 31.08
C TYR A 93 5.74 -6.78 32.09
N THR A 94 6.41 -5.63 32.25
CA THR A 94 5.89 -4.47 32.98
C THR A 94 5.50 -3.40 31.95
N PRO A 95 4.24 -2.91 31.94
CA PRO A 95 3.87 -1.76 31.11
C PRO A 95 4.62 -0.52 31.61
N ALA A 96 5.66 -0.10 30.91
CA ALA A 96 6.37 1.13 31.23
C ALA A 96 5.59 2.35 30.72
N GLU A 97 5.41 3.35 31.58
CA GLU A 97 5.00 4.71 31.25
C GLU A 97 5.88 5.30 30.13
N GLN A 98 5.30 6.23 29.37
CA GLN A 98 6.00 7.01 28.36
C GLN A 98 7.24 7.73 28.93
N GLU A 99 8.16 8.06 28.01
CA GLU A 99 9.37 8.88 28.16
C GLU A 99 10.68 8.18 28.59
N THR A 100 11.59 8.03 27.61
CA THR A 100 12.87 8.75 27.46
C THR A 100 14.00 7.86 26.94
N ALA A 101 14.74 8.44 26.00
CA ALA A 101 15.89 7.85 25.33
C ALA A 101 16.97 7.38 26.32
N PRO A 102 17.69 6.28 26.05
CA PRO A 102 18.79 5.88 26.91
C PRO A 102 20.04 6.73 26.64
N GLU A 103 20.54 7.33 27.72
CA GLU A 103 21.89 7.89 27.84
C GLU A 103 22.97 6.83 27.53
N LYS A 104 23.96 7.25 26.74
CA LYS A 104 25.24 6.56 26.52
C LYS A 104 26.06 6.46 27.81
N PRO A 105 26.88 5.41 28.00
CA PRO A 105 28.07 5.49 28.84
C PRO A 105 29.28 6.05 28.07
N ALA A 106 30.00 6.98 28.71
CA ALA A 106 31.36 7.43 28.36
C ALA A 106 32.35 6.26 28.52
N SER A 107 33.47 6.09 27.81
CA SER A 107 34.29 6.97 26.97
C SER A 107 35.31 6.11 26.21
N ALA A 108 35.53 6.38 24.93
CA ALA A 108 36.83 6.32 24.28
C ALA A 108 36.79 7.26 23.07
N GLU A 109 37.55 8.35 23.14
CA GLU A 109 37.70 9.35 22.08
C GLU A 109 38.27 8.70 20.82
N GLN A 110 37.50 8.73 19.72
CA GLN A 110 38.06 8.85 18.38
C GLN A 110 37.18 9.81 17.57
N ASP A 111 37.80 10.90 17.14
CA ASP A 111 37.26 11.94 16.28
C ASP A 111 36.44 11.38 15.11
N GLN A 112 35.13 11.61 15.11
CA GLN A 112 34.33 11.62 13.89
C GLN A 112 33.38 12.81 13.89
N ALA A 113 33.51 13.61 12.83
CA ALA A 113 32.80 14.84 12.55
C ALA A 113 31.26 14.66 12.61
N PRO A 114 30.48 15.72 12.83
CA PRO A 114 29.04 15.61 13.07
C PRO A 114 28.31 15.02 11.86
N LEU A 115 27.56 13.93 12.08
CA LEU A 115 26.58 13.44 11.10
C LEU A 115 25.57 14.55 10.82
N LYS A 116 25.43 14.89 9.54
CA LYS A 116 24.44 15.83 9.01
C LYS A 116 23.04 15.34 9.39
N THR A 117 22.22 16.24 9.94
CA THR A 117 20.76 16.10 9.97
C THR A 117 20.26 15.83 8.56
N THR A 118 19.84 14.61 8.27
CA THR A 118 19.14 14.26 7.03
C THR A 118 17.76 14.90 7.08
N GLU A 119 17.59 15.99 6.32
CA GLU A 119 16.27 16.57 6.07
C GLU A 119 15.33 15.49 5.51
N LYS A 120 14.10 15.42 6.03
CA LYS A 120 13.07 14.50 5.56
C LYS A 120 12.85 14.69 4.04
N PRO A 121 12.76 13.61 3.24
CA PRO A 121 12.48 13.73 1.81
C PRO A 121 11.22 14.55 1.55
N LYS A 122 11.28 15.46 0.56
CA LYS A 122 10.15 16.34 0.21
C LYS A 122 9.00 15.53 -0.37
N ALA A 123 9.31 14.50 -1.16
CA ALA A 123 8.32 13.59 -1.71
C ALA A 123 7.56 12.83 -0.61
N LEU A 124 8.23 12.42 0.47
CA LEU A 124 7.59 11.74 1.60
C LEU A 124 6.53 12.65 2.26
N GLY A 125 6.86 13.91 2.52
CA GLY A 125 5.89 14.86 3.06
C GLY A 125 4.68 15.10 2.16
N ARG A 126 4.87 15.07 0.83
CA ARG A 126 3.77 15.15 -0.15
C ARG A 126 2.89 13.91 -0.13
N ILE A 127 3.47 12.72 0.05
CA ILE A 127 2.74 11.46 0.16
C ILE A 127 1.92 11.42 1.46
N GLU A 128 2.51 11.83 2.58
CA GLU A 128 1.81 11.89 3.87
C GLU A 128 0.60 12.82 3.85
N ALA A 129 0.70 13.92 3.10
CA ALA A 129 -0.36 14.91 2.92
C ALA A 129 -1.50 14.45 1.99
N LEU A 130 -1.37 13.32 1.29
CA LEU A 130 -2.45 12.79 0.46
C LEU A 130 -3.69 12.49 1.31
N VAL A 131 -4.88 12.70 0.75
CA VAL A 131 -6.12 12.24 1.37
C VAL A 131 -6.21 10.72 1.20
N ALA A 132 -6.56 9.99 2.26
CA ALA A 132 -6.63 8.52 2.30
C ALA A 132 -5.28 7.83 2.00
N ALA A 133 -5.33 6.66 1.33
CA ALA A 133 -4.20 5.84 0.88
C ALA A 133 -3.26 5.32 1.99
N PRO A 134 -3.79 4.68 3.06
CA PRO A 134 -2.98 4.23 4.20
C PRO A 134 -1.86 3.27 3.81
N GLU A 135 -2.15 2.29 2.94
CA GLU A 135 -1.16 1.30 2.52
C GLU A 135 -0.04 1.91 1.67
N PHE A 136 -0.36 2.91 0.83
CA PHE A 136 0.65 3.60 0.02
C PHE A 136 1.54 4.49 0.88
N LYS A 137 0.97 5.14 1.90
CA LYS A 137 1.74 5.90 2.89
C LYS A 137 2.66 5.00 3.71
N ALA A 138 2.16 3.83 4.13
CA ALA A 138 2.97 2.83 4.83
C ALA A 138 4.13 2.34 3.96
N LEU A 139 3.88 2.07 2.67
CA LEU A 139 4.94 1.70 1.72
C LEU A 139 6.00 2.81 1.58
N ALA A 140 5.57 4.08 1.46
CA ALA A 140 6.50 5.21 1.35
C ALA A 140 7.35 5.38 2.62
N GLN A 141 6.76 5.21 3.79
CA GLN A 141 7.48 5.26 5.06
C GLN A 141 8.48 4.12 5.17
N GLU A 142 8.08 2.89 4.85
CA GLU A 142 8.97 1.72 4.83
C GLU A 142 10.18 1.98 3.93
N CYS A 143 9.97 2.52 2.73
CA CYS A 143 11.07 2.86 1.83
C CYS A 143 12.04 3.87 2.45
N SER A 144 11.50 4.89 3.13
CA SER A 144 12.31 5.90 3.82
C SER A 144 13.12 5.29 4.97
N ASP A 145 12.54 4.34 5.71
CA ASP A 145 13.18 3.72 6.88
C ASP A 145 14.32 2.79 6.46
N VAL A 146 14.13 2.02 5.40
CA VAL A 146 15.14 1.04 4.95
C VAL A 146 16.20 1.62 4.02
N ALA A 147 15.96 2.78 3.38
CA ALA A 147 16.81 3.29 2.30
C ALA A 147 18.29 3.42 2.68
N ALA A 148 18.60 4.04 3.82
CA ALA A 148 19.98 4.23 4.27
C ALA A 148 20.69 2.88 4.47
N GLY A 149 20.01 1.92 5.10
CA GLY A 149 20.53 0.58 5.33
C GLY A 149 20.74 -0.21 4.03
N LEU A 150 19.82 -0.09 3.06
CA LEU A 150 19.99 -0.72 1.75
C LEU A 150 21.20 -0.18 1.00
N ILE A 151 21.44 1.14 1.06
CA ILE A 151 22.56 1.78 0.39
C ILE A 151 23.88 1.39 1.06
N GLU A 152 23.94 1.48 2.39
CA GLU A 152 25.14 1.14 3.17
C GLU A 152 25.56 -0.32 2.97
N ASN A 153 24.59 -1.24 2.92
CA ASN A 153 24.82 -2.67 2.74
C ASN A 153 24.89 -3.11 1.28
N LYS A 154 24.77 -2.18 0.31
CA LYS A 154 24.78 -2.47 -1.15
C LYS A 154 23.67 -3.44 -1.59
N LEU A 155 22.48 -3.29 -1.03
CA LEU A 155 21.28 -4.12 -1.27
C LEU A 155 20.20 -3.37 -2.07
N VAL A 156 20.58 -2.31 -2.81
CA VAL A 156 19.62 -1.53 -3.62
C VAL A 156 18.99 -2.38 -4.72
N ASP A 157 19.75 -3.32 -5.27
CA ASP A 157 19.28 -4.34 -6.21
C ASP A 157 18.12 -5.17 -5.64
N SER A 158 18.19 -5.56 -4.36
CA SER A 158 17.11 -6.27 -3.67
C SER A 158 15.82 -5.44 -3.59
N PHE A 159 15.94 -4.12 -3.48
CA PHE A 159 14.78 -3.21 -3.52
C PHE A 159 14.20 -3.11 -4.93
N ILE A 160 15.05 -2.98 -5.96
CA ILE A 160 14.62 -2.92 -7.35
C ILE A 160 13.97 -4.25 -7.79
N GLY A 161 14.51 -5.38 -7.34
CA GLY A 161 13.96 -6.72 -7.58
C GLY A 161 12.52 -6.92 -7.08
N ARG A 162 12.06 -6.05 -6.17
CA ARG A 162 10.68 -6.09 -5.67
C ARG A 162 9.73 -5.35 -6.61
N SER A 163 8.85 -6.11 -7.24
CA SER A 163 7.67 -5.62 -7.96
C SER A 163 6.48 -5.41 -7.01
N TYR A 164 5.46 -4.67 -7.47
CA TYR A 164 4.27 -4.37 -6.69
C TYR A 164 3.01 -4.74 -7.45
N LEU A 165 2.01 -5.34 -6.80
CA LEU A 165 0.67 -5.52 -7.36
C LEU A 165 -0.26 -4.50 -6.70
N ILE A 166 -0.68 -3.48 -7.45
CA ILE A 166 -1.59 -2.45 -6.97
C ILE A 166 -3.04 -2.72 -7.42
N SER A 167 -3.93 -2.88 -6.45
CA SER A 167 -5.38 -3.03 -6.63
C SER A 167 -6.05 -1.67 -6.48
N VAL A 168 -6.43 -1.04 -7.60
CA VAL A 168 -6.94 0.34 -7.61
C VAL A 168 -7.88 0.59 -8.79
N ASN A 169 -9.01 1.24 -8.51
CA ASN A 169 -9.98 1.65 -9.53
C ASN A 169 -9.53 2.90 -10.32
N ASP A 170 -10.13 3.08 -11.49
CA ASP A 170 -9.90 4.29 -12.30
C ASP A 170 -10.35 5.55 -11.56
N GLY A 171 -9.53 6.59 -11.60
CA GLY A 171 -9.83 7.86 -10.92
C GLY A 171 -9.57 7.87 -9.41
N TYR A 172 -8.83 6.88 -8.89
CA TYR A 172 -8.42 6.81 -7.48
C TYR A 172 -6.94 7.19 -7.22
N GLY A 173 -6.32 7.93 -8.15
CA GLY A 173 -5.04 8.59 -7.92
C GLY A 173 -3.78 7.81 -8.32
N LEU A 174 -3.89 6.72 -9.08
CA LEU A 174 -2.75 5.90 -9.52
C LEU A 174 -1.58 6.73 -10.08
N SER A 175 -1.83 7.62 -11.05
CA SER A 175 -0.79 8.47 -11.64
C SER A 175 -0.09 9.37 -10.61
N THR A 176 -0.84 9.84 -9.61
CA THR A 176 -0.29 10.62 -8.49
C THR A 176 0.62 9.76 -7.62
N TYR A 177 0.20 8.53 -7.29
CA TYR A 177 1.01 7.59 -6.51
C TYR A 177 2.31 7.25 -7.23
N LEU A 178 2.25 6.87 -8.51
CA LEU A 178 3.43 6.52 -9.31
C LEU A 178 4.41 7.69 -9.44
N SER A 179 3.89 8.90 -9.71
CA SER A 179 4.73 10.10 -9.79
C SER A 179 5.42 10.42 -8.47
N LEU A 180 4.70 10.33 -7.35
CA LEU A 180 5.26 10.62 -6.03
C LEU A 180 6.24 9.54 -5.57
N PHE A 181 5.96 8.28 -5.90
CA PHE A 181 6.86 7.16 -5.60
C PHE A 181 8.16 7.25 -6.42
N ALA A 182 8.07 7.66 -7.68
CA ALA A 182 9.24 7.93 -8.51
C ALA A 182 10.09 9.08 -7.94
N ASP A 183 9.46 10.17 -7.47
CA ASP A 183 10.16 11.26 -6.80
C ASP A 183 10.82 10.79 -5.49
N LEU A 184 10.11 10.01 -4.66
CA LEU A 184 10.60 9.52 -3.38
C LEU A 184 11.81 8.61 -3.54
N THR A 185 11.72 7.60 -4.41
CA THR A 185 12.81 6.63 -4.60
C THR A 185 14.05 7.29 -5.20
N GLU A 186 13.89 8.31 -6.05
CA GLU A 186 15.01 9.13 -6.54
C GLU A 186 15.63 9.98 -5.42
N GLU A 187 14.82 10.66 -4.60
CA GLU A 187 15.28 11.46 -3.45
C GLU A 187 16.03 10.62 -2.41
N LEU A 188 15.57 9.37 -2.19
CA LEU A 188 16.21 8.41 -1.30
C LEU A 188 17.48 7.78 -1.88
N GLY A 189 17.76 7.98 -3.17
CA GLY A 189 18.90 7.35 -3.86
C GLY A 189 18.73 5.86 -4.15
N LEU A 190 17.48 5.36 -4.12
CA LEU A 190 17.14 3.97 -4.44
C LEU A 190 17.00 3.75 -5.95
N THR A 191 16.60 4.77 -6.71
CA THR A 191 16.56 4.75 -8.17
C THR A 191 17.48 5.80 -8.79
N ALA A 192 17.86 5.57 -10.04
CA ALA A 192 18.68 6.52 -10.77
C ALA A 192 17.94 7.84 -11.02
N LYS A 193 18.70 8.95 -11.04
CA LYS A 193 18.15 10.26 -11.37
C LYS A 193 17.76 10.34 -12.84
N ILE A 194 16.49 10.60 -13.12
CA ILE A 194 15.95 10.63 -14.48
C ILE A 194 15.54 12.06 -14.85
N SER A 195 15.94 12.49 -16.04
CA SER A 195 15.48 13.75 -16.61
C SER A 195 14.14 13.57 -17.32
N GLY A 196 13.20 14.49 -17.10
CA GLY A 196 11.85 14.42 -17.68
C GLY A 196 10.89 13.51 -16.90
N THR A 197 9.95 12.87 -17.60
CA THR A 197 8.91 12.04 -16.96
C THR A 197 9.52 10.76 -16.40
N LYS A 198 9.50 10.63 -15.07
CA LYS A 198 10.14 9.53 -14.33
C LYS A 198 9.33 8.23 -14.33
N TYR A 199 8.02 8.31 -14.52
CA TYR A 199 7.14 7.14 -14.54
C TYR A 199 6.47 6.90 -15.90
N ALA A 200 5.96 5.69 -16.11
CA ALA A 200 5.11 5.34 -17.26
C ALA A 200 3.94 4.46 -16.82
N GLU A 201 2.79 4.64 -17.45
CA GLU A 201 1.59 3.79 -17.29
C GLU A 201 1.26 3.18 -18.64
N ILE A 202 1.24 1.85 -18.72
CA ILE A 202 0.97 1.09 -19.95
C ILE A 202 -0.13 0.10 -19.67
N ARG A 203 -1.23 0.15 -20.42
CA ARG A 203 -2.27 -0.88 -20.38
C ARG A 203 -1.99 -1.95 -21.42
N LEU A 204 -2.02 -3.21 -20.98
CA LEU A 204 -1.93 -4.33 -21.91
C LEU A 204 -3.24 -4.49 -22.68
N ASP A 205 -3.11 -4.79 -23.96
CA ASP A 205 -4.25 -5.19 -24.78
C ASP A 205 -4.80 -6.54 -24.31
N ALA A 206 -6.09 -6.76 -24.56
CA ALA A 206 -6.75 -8.00 -24.16
C ALA A 206 -6.10 -9.24 -24.83
N PRO A 207 -6.05 -10.40 -24.12
CA PRO A 207 -5.42 -11.63 -24.61
C PRO A 207 -5.89 -12.12 -25.99
N ASP A 208 -7.15 -11.82 -26.33
CA ASP A 208 -7.87 -12.25 -27.53
C ASP A 208 -8.13 -11.10 -28.52
N SER A 209 -7.38 -9.99 -28.41
CA SER A 209 -7.58 -8.85 -29.30
C SER A 209 -7.33 -9.25 -30.77
N LYS A 210 -8.24 -8.84 -31.67
CA LYS A 210 -8.22 -9.22 -33.11
C LYS A 210 -7.06 -8.62 -33.91
N ASN A 211 -6.29 -7.71 -33.32
CA ASN A 211 -5.01 -7.22 -33.86
C ASN A 211 -3.85 -8.19 -33.52
N GLY A 212 -4.17 -9.35 -32.94
CA GLY A 212 -3.27 -10.39 -32.49
C GLY A 212 -2.36 -10.91 -33.58
N ASP A 213 -1.10 -10.48 -33.52
CA ASP A 213 0.08 -11.36 -33.46
C ASP A 213 1.37 -10.53 -33.26
N GLU A 214 1.35 -9.22 -33.51
CA GLU A 214 2.51 -8.36 -33.26
C GLU A 214 2.42 -7.61 -31.92
N ASP A 215 3.01 -8.26 -30.92
CA ASP A 215 3.57 -7.69 -29.69
C ASP A 215 2.61 -6.96 -28.72
N ILE A 216 1.62 -7.71 -28.20
CA ILE A 216 0.74 -7.32 -27.07
C ILE A 216 1.53 -6.71 -25.89
N PHE A 217 2.75 -7.20 -25.66
CA PHE A 217 3.60 -6.77 -24.55
C PHE A 217 4.60 -5.69 -24.95
N GLY A 218 4.66 -5.31 -26.23
CA GLY A 218 5.72 -4.50 -26.80
C GLY A 218 5.82 -3.11 -26.19
N ALA A 219 4.67 -2.47 -25.94
CA ALA A 219 4.65 -1.17 -25.28
C ALA A 219 5.17 -1.26 -23.83
N ALA A 220 4.78 -2.29 -23.08
CA ALA A 220 5.20 -2.48 -21.70
C ALA A 220 6.69 -2.82 -21.63
N LEU A 221 7.15 -3.74 -22.47
CA LEU A 221 8.56 -4.09 -22.58
C LEU A 221 9.42 -2.95 -23.11
N SER A 222 8.90 -2.10 -24.01
CA SER A 222 9.61 -0.89 -24.41
C SER A 222 9.69 0.14 -23.28
N ALA A 223 8.73 0.17 -22.35
CA ALA A 223 8.80 1.07 -21.19
C ALA A 223 9.82 0.58 -20.14
N VAL A 224 9.93 -0.75 -19.95
CA VAL A 224 10.87 -1.36 -19.00
C VAL A 224 12.28 -1.49 -19.61
N CYS A 225 12.39 -2.00 -20.83
CA CYS A 225 13.65 -2.34 -21.49
C CYS A 225 14.16 -1.28 -22.47
N GLY A 226 13.36 -0.24 -22.75
CA GLY A 226 13.66 0.75 -23.78
C GLY A 226 14.83 1.66 -23.46
N ARG A 227 15.23 2.47 -24.45
CA ARG A 227 16.35 3.42 -24.32
C ARG A 227 16.05 4.63 -23.44
N ASN A 228 14.77 4.90 -23.19
CA ASN A 228 14.31 6.01 -22.36
C ASN A 228 14.02 5.49 -20.95
N PRO A 229 14.96 5.62 -19.98
CA PRO A 229 14.78 5.03 -18.67
C PRO A 229 13.59 5.65 -17.93
N LYS A 230 12.88 4.82 -17.17
CA LYS A 230 11.79 5.18 -16.26
C LYS A 230 12.11 4.57 -14.90
N SER A 231 12.06 5.35 -13.83
CA SER A 231 12.34 4.82 -12.49
C SER A 231 11.20 3.94 -12.02
N VAL A 232 9.97 4.24 -12.48
CA VAL A 232 8.76 3.50 -12.13
C VAL A 232 7.98 3.17 -13.40
N VAL A 233 7.65 1.90 -13.62
CA VAL A 233 6.79 1.48 -14.73
C VAL A 233 5.58 0.76 -14.16
N CYS A 234 4.39 1.24 -14.47
CA CYS A 234 3.15 0.56 -14.13
C CYS A 234 2.54 -0.09 -15.37
N VAL A 235 2.31 -1.39 -15.29
CA VAL A 235 1.66 -2.20 -16.31
C VAL A 235 0.26 -2.56 -15.82
N ASP A 236 -0.76 -2.01 -16.45
CA ASP A 236 -2.16 -2.37 -16.19
C ASP A 236 -2.47 -3.70 -16.88
N ILE A 237 -2.72 -4.71 -16.04
CA ILE A 237 -2.98 -6.11 -16.39
C ILE A 237 -4.44 -6.50 -16.15
N SER A 238 -5.35 -5.52 -16.03
CA SER A 238 -6.78 -5.73 -15.80
C SER A 238 -7.42 -6.77 -16.73
N GLU A 239 -7.08 -6.73 -18.02
CA GLU A 239 -7.58 -7.68 -19.02
C GLU A 239 -6.95 -9.09 -18.93
N TRP A 240 -5.88 -9.24 -18.14
CA TRP A 240 -5.10 -10.48 -18.00
C TRP A 240 -5.32 -11.21 -16.68
N MET A 241 -6.15 -10.67 -15.78
CA MET A 241 -6.40 -11.22 -14.44
C MET A 241 -6.79 -12.72 -14.43
N THR A 242 -7.51 -13.19 -15.45
CA THR A 242 -7.93 -14.60 -15.58
C THR A 242 -6.96 -15.46 -16.39
N LYS A 243 -5.85 -14.87 -16.86
CA LYS A 243 -4.85 -15.47 -17.76
C LYS A 243 -3.42 -15.31 -17.23
N ILE A 244 -3.24 -15.10 -15.92
CA ILE A 244 -1.92 -14.93 -15.29
C ILE A 244 -1.03 -16.18 -15.47
N THR A 245 -1.64 -17.37 -15.54
CA THR A 245 -0.91 -18.62 -15.79
C THR A 245 -0.67 -18.90 -17.28
N ASP A 246 -1.18 -18.07 -18.19
CA ASP A 246 -0.98 -18.21 -19.63
C ASP A 246 0.52 -18.16 -19.98
N LYS A 247 0.96 -19.06 -20.88
CA LYS A 247 2.37 -19.18 -21.26
C LYS A 247 2.95 -17.86 -21.78
N ARG A 248 2.17 -17.07 -22.53
CA ARG A 248 2.61 -15.78 -23.09
C ARG A 248 2.82 -14.76 -21.98
N PHE A 249 1.90 -14.69 -21.02
CA PHE A 249 2.02 -13.80 -19.87
C PHE A 249 3.21 -14.17 -18.98
N ARG A 250 3.40 -15.46 -18.69
CA ARG A 250 4.56 -15.93 -17.92
C ARG A 250 5.88 -15.62 -18.62
N GLU A 251 5.93 -15.74 -19.94
CA GLU A 251 7.12 -15.35 -20.70
C GLU A 251 7.38 -13.84 -20.64
N PHE A 252 6.32 -13.03 -20.69
CA PHE A 252 6.41 -11.60 -20.47
C PHE A 252 6.96 -11.27 -19.07
N LEU A 253 6.50 -11.93 -18.01
CA LEU A 253 7.02 -11.73 -16.65
C LEU A 253 8.51 -12.08 -16.54
N ARG A 254 8.97 -13.17 -17.16
CA ARG A 254 10.42 -13.51 -17.20
C ARG A 254 11.25 -12.44 -17.90
N ARG A 255 10.71 -11.84 -18.97
CA ARG A 255 11.39 -10.74 -19.68
C ARG A 255 11.44 -9.48 -18.82
N ILE A 256 10.41 -9.22 -18.00
CA ILE A 256 10.45 -8.14 -17.00
C ILE A 256 11.53 -8.44 -15.95
N ASP A 257 11.56 -9.65 -15.41
CA ASP A 257 12.51 -10.08 -14.37
C ASP A 257 13.96 -9.81 -14.80
N SER A 258 14.34 -10.30 -15.99
CA SER A 258 15.66 -10.05 -16.57
C SER A 258 15.96 -8.56 -16.79
N ALA A 259 14.95 -7.76 -17.11
CA ALA A 259 15.13 -6.33 -17.35
C ALA A 259 15.25 -5.51 -16.06
N ILE A 260 14.60 -5.95 -14.97
CA ILE A 260 14.69 -5.31 -13.65
C ILE A 260 16.14 -5.33 -13.16
N GLU A 261 16.80 -6.50 -13.27
CA GLU A 261 18.22 -6.66 -12.91
C GLU A 261 19.14 -5.72 -13.69
N GLU A 262 18.88 -5.52 -14.98
CA GLU A 262 19.74 -4.71 -15.85
C GLU A 262 19.49 -3.20 -15.78
N ARG A 263 18.25 -2.78 -15.53
CA ARG A 263 17.81 -1.38 -15.74
C ARG A 263 17.53 -0.60 -14.47
N ALA A 264 17.47 -1.26 -13.32
CA ALA A 264 17.19 -0.63 -12.03
C ALA A 264 15.86 0.15 -12.00
N ASN A 265 14.80 -0.41 -12.63
CA ASN A 265 13.45 0.17 -12.62
C ASN A 265 12.57 -0.55 -11.60
N VAL A 266 11.68 0.18 -10.93
CA VAL A 266 10.63 -0.41 -10.10
C VAL A 266 9.37 -0.68 -10.93
N VAL A 267 8.82 -1.90 -10.84
CA VAL A 267 7.65 -2.32 -11.62
C VAL A 267 6.41 -2.45 -10.75
N PHE A 268 5.31 -1.85 -11.18
CA PHE A 268 3.97 -2.02 -10.63
C PHE A 268 3.10 -2.77 -11.65
N PHE A 269 2.32 -3.74 -11.20
CA PHE A 269 1.20 -4.32 -11.94
C PHE A 269 -0.09 -3.75 -11.37
N ARG A 270 -0.96 -3.23 -12.24
CA ARG A 270 -2.25 -2.68 -11.82
C ARG A 270 -3.39 -3.62 -12.17
N ILE A 271 -4.28 -3.82 -11.21
CA ILE A 271 -5.60 -4.44 -11.39
C ILE A 271 -6.69 -3.51 -10.83
N PRO A 272 -7.96 -3.62 -11.28
CA PRO A 272 -9.08 -2.95 -10.63
C PRO A 272 -9.22 -3.39 -9.17
N PHE A 273 -9.88 -2.56 -8.36
CA PHE A 273 -10.18 -2.91 -6.98
C PHE A 273 -11.19 -4.06 -6.94
N VAL A 274 -10.73 -5.23 -6.49
CA VAL A 274 -11.50 -6.48 -6.42
C VAL A 274 -11.35 -7.14 -5.05
N GLU A 275 -12.09 -8.22 -4.82
CA GLU A 275 -12.05 -8.99 -3.59
C GLU A 275 -10.66 -9.57 -3.30
N LYS A 276 -10.30 -9.65 -2.02
CA LYS A 276 -8.94 -10.01 -1.56
C LYS A 276 -8.47 -11.40 -2.01
N ASN A 277 -9.39 -12.36 -2.17
CA ASN A 277 -9.09 -13.68 -2.71
C ASN A 277 -8.60 -13.61 -4.17
N ILE A 278 -9.23 -12.78 -5.00
CA ILE A 278 -8.84 -12.57 -6.41
C ILE A 278 -7.45 -11.90 -6.46
N VAL A 279 -7.22 -10.88 -5.61
CA VAL A 279 -5.91 -10.23 -5.50
C VAL A 279 -4.82 -11.23 -5.15
N ARG A 280 -5.05 -12.09 -4.14
CA ARG A 280 -4.11 -13.14 -3.72
C ARG A 280 -3.83 -14.18 -4.79
N GLU A 281 -4.84 -14.58 -5.56
CA GLU A 281 -4.65 -15.53 -6.67
C GLU A 281 -3.73 -14.94 -7.76
N ILE A 282 -3.96 -13.67 -8.12
CA ILE A 282 -3.15 -12.96 -9.11
C ILE A 282 -1.74 -12.72 -8.56
N GLU A 283 -1.63 -12.29 -7.31
CA GLU A 283 -0.34 -12.10 -6.63
C GLU A 283 0.46 -13.39 -6.64
N SER A 284 -0.11 -14.50 -6.18
CA SER A 284 0.56 -15.82 -6.21
C SER A 284 1.01 -16.20 -7.62
N GLY A 285 0.18 -15.97 -8.64
CA GLY A 285 0.53 -16.30 -10.03
C GLY A 285 1.65 -15.46 -10.62
N ILE A 286 1.80 -14.20 -10.20
CA ILE A 286 2.94 -13.34 -10.59
C ILE A 286 4.16 -13.66 -9.71
N ASN A 287 3.94 -13.96 -8.43
CA ASN A 287 4.97 -14.23 -7.43
C ASN A 287 5.74 -15.54 -7.69
N ASP A 288 5.17 -16.44 -8.50
CA ASP A 288 5.85 -17.60 -9.08
C ASP A 288 7.09 -17.25 -9.93
N ILE A 289 7.20 -16.01 -10.41
CA ILE A 289 8.28 -15.55 -11.29
C ILE A 289 8.99 -14.31 -10.72
N LEU A 290 8.24 -13.33 -10.22
CA LEU A 290 8.77 -12.07 -9.69
C LEU A 290 8.61 -12.03 -8.17
N PHE A 291 9.43 -11.29 -7.45
CA PHE A 291 9.11 -10.98 -6.05
C PHE A 291 8.08 -9.85 -5.99
N VAL A 292 6.86 -10.14 -5.50
CA VAL A 292 5.74 -9.18 -5.53
C VAL A 292 5.28 -8.78 -4.13
N LYS A 293 5.00 -7.49 -3.94
CA LYS A 293 4.29 -6.95 -2.77
C LYS A 293 2.91 -6.42 -3.15
N GLU A 294 1.87 -6.89 -2.47
CA GLU A 294 0.50 -6.39 -2.63
C GLU A 294 0.36 -4.96 -2.08
N LEU A 295 -0.43 -4.13 -2.78
CA LEU A 295 -0.87 -2.82 -2.36
C LEU A 295 -2.34 -2.62 -2.73
N THR A 296 -3.22 -2.47 -1.76
CA THR A 296 -4.65 -2.23 -1.99
C THR A 296 -5.02 -0.77 -1.74
N VAL A 297 -5.63 -0.14 -2.75
CA VAL A 297 -6.19 1.21 -2.65
C VAL A 297 -7.70 1.09 -2.58
N THR A 298 -8.23 1.26 -1.37
CA THR A 298 -9.67 1.23 -1.15
C THR A 298 -10.36 2.42 -1.82
N PRO A 299 -11.61 2.24 -2.29
CA PRO A 299 -12.41 3.37 -2.74
C PRO A 299 -12.61 4.40 -1.64
N PHE A 300 -12.40 5.68 -1.96
CA PHE A 300 -12.66 6.80 -1.07
C PHE A 300 -14.07 6.78 -0.48
N THR A 301 -14.14 7.05 0.82
CA THR A 301 -15.36 7.36 1.54
C THR A 301 -15.94 8.70 1.08
N SER A 302 -17.22 8.96 1.37
CA SER A 302 -17.83 10.26 1.08
C SER A 302 -17.09 11.41 1.78
N ALA A 303 -16.60 11.21 3.00
CA ALA A 303 -15.84 12.23 3.73
C ALA A 303 -14.51 12.56 3.02
N GLU A 304 -13.77 11.55 2.57
CA GLU A 304 -12.51 11.75 1.85
C GLU A 304 -12.72 12.41 0.48
N LEU A 305 -13.79 12.07 -0.23
CA LEU A 305 -14.15 12.73 -1.49
C LEU A 305 -14.48 14.22 -1.27
N MET A 306 -15.19 14.55 -0.19
CA MET A 306 -15.47 15.94 0.18
C MET A 306 -14.19 16.68 0.53
N GLN A 307 -13.29 16.08 1.30
CA GLN A 307 -11.99 16.66 1.61
C GLN A 307 -11.15 16.89 0.35
N CYS A 308 -11.18 15.96 -0.61
CA CYS A 308 -10.53 16.16 -1.92
C CYS A 308 -11.14 17.34 -2.68
N ALA A 309 -12.47 17.49 -2.63
CA ALA A 309 -13.17 18.59 -3.28
C ALA A 309 -12.78 19.95 -2.65
N GLU A 310 -12.82 20.04 -1.33
CA GLU A 310 -12.39 21.21 -0.56
C GLU A 310 -10.97 21.63 -0.90
N ASN A 311 -10.03 20.68 -0.87
CA ASN A 311 -8.63 20.93 -1.21
C ASN A 311 -8.49 21.45 -2.65
N THR A 312 -9.26 20.89 -3.59
CA THR A 312 -9.23 21.30 -5.00
C THR A 312 -9.79 22.71 -5.20
N ILE A 313 -10.87 23.06 -4.49
CA ILE A 313 -11.50 24.40 -4.55
C ILE A 313 -10.58 25.44 -3.91
N ARG A 314 -9.99 25.12 -2.75
CA ARG A 314 -9.01 25.99 -2.06
C ARG A 314 -7.75 26.21 -2.89
N ALA A 315 -7.24 25.17 -3.56
CA ALA A 315 -6.09 25.29 -4.47
C ALA A 315 -6.36 26.24 -5.65
N LYS A 316 -7.63 26.46 -6.01
CA LYS A 316 -8.06 27.43 -7.02
C LYS A 316 -8.37 28.82 -6.43
N GLY A 317 -8.13 29.03 -5.14
CA GLY A 317 -8.33 30.30 -4.44
C GLY A 317 -9.78 30.59 -4.03
N TYR A 318 -10.63 29.56 -3.97
CA TYR A 318 -12.04 29.68 -3.62
C TYR A 318 -12.38 29.03 -2.29
N GLU A 319 -13.49 29.47 -1.70
CA GLU A 319 -14.16 28.82 -0.57
C GLU A 319 -15.66 28.70 -0.86
N MET A 320 -16.35 27.80 -0.17
CA MET A 320 -17.79 27.54 -0.38
C MET A 320 -18.56 27.74 0.92
N THR A 321 -19.77 28.29 0.82
CA THR A 321 -20.73 28.30 1.93
C THR A 321 -21.34 26.91 2.15
N GLU A 322 -21.81 26.61 3.36
CA GLU A 322 -22.34 25.28 3.71
C GLU A 322 -23.56 24.88 2.84
N ASP A 323 -24.43 25.83 2.54
CA ASP A 323 -25.59 25.64 1.67
C ASP A 323 -25.23 25.42 0.19
N ALA A 324 -24.04 25.86 -0.24
CA ALA A 324 -23.47 25.53 -1.55
C ALA A 324 -22.86 24.13 -1.55
N TRP A 325 -22.26 23.70 -0.43
CA TRP A 325 -21.79 22.33 -0.26
C TRP A 325 -22.92 21.30 -0.33
N GLU A 326 -24.12 21.63 0.15
CA GLU A 326 -25.29 20.77 -0.02
C GLU A 326 -25.63 20.50 -1.49
N ILE A 327 -25.55 21.52 -2.34
CA ILE A 327 -25.77 21.40 -3.79
C ILE A 327 -24.73 20.48 -4.42
N PHE A 328 -23.47 20.64 -4.02
CA PHE A 328 -22.38 19.79 -4.48
C PHE A 328 -22.56 18.32 -4.05
N ARG A 329 -22.92 18.09 -2.78
CA ARG A 329 -23.23 16.75 -2.24
C ARG A 329 -24.37 16.09 -3.00
N ALA A 330 -25.47 16.80 -3.22
CA ALA A 330 -26.60 16.30 -4.01
C ALA A 330 -26.19 15.91 -5.45
N ARG A 331 -25.32 16.71 -6.08
CA ARG A 331 -24.80 16.42 -7.41
C ARG A 331 -23.90 15.18 -7.44
N MET A 332 -23.06 14.99 -6.42
CA MET A 332 -22.24 13.78 -6.27
C MET A 332 -23.10 12.53 -6.10
N ASP A 333 -24.14 12.59 -5.27
CA ASP A 333 -25.04 11.46 -5.04
C ASP A 333 -25.80 11.09 -6.31
N ALA A 334 -26.17 12.08 -7.14
CA ALA A 334 -26.75 11.82 -8.45
C ALA A 334 -25.79 11.06 -9.41
N GLU A 335 -24.50 11.41 -9.48
CA GLU A 335 -23.53 10.64 -10.30
C GLU A 335 -23.31 9.22 -9.77
N LYS A 336 -23.32 9.04 -8.44
CA LYS A 336 -23.21 7.71 -7.82
C LYS A 336 -24.41 6.84 -8.19
N ASN A 337 -25.61 7.39 -8.10
CA ASN A 337 -26.85 6.66 -8.41
C ASN A 337 -26.99 6.34 -9.92
N ASP A 338 -26.43 7.15 -10.81
CA ASP A 338 -26.41 6.91 -12.27
C ASP A 338 -25.31 5.92 -12.70
N GLY A 339 -24.50 5.40 -11.76
CA GLY A 339 -23.42 4.44 -12.03
C GLY A 339 -22.22 5.03 -12.78
N ARG A 340 -22.12 6.36 -12.90
CA ARG A 340 -21.08 7.08 -13.64
C ARG A 340 -20.03 7.73 -12.73
N PHE A 341 -19.84 7.16 -11.54
CA PHE A 341 -18.94 7.69 -10.54
C PHE A 341 -17.55 7.05 -10.62
N TYR A 342 -16.54 7.82 -11.03
CA TYR A 342 -15.16 7.41 -11.24
C TYR A 342 -14.21 8.09 -10.23
N GLY A 343 -14.59 8.08 -8.94
CA GLY A 343 -13.77 8.63 -7.87
C GLY A 343 -13.47 10.14 -8.01
N ILE A 344 -12.21 10.51 -7.84
CA ILE A 344 -11.73 11.90 -7.87
C ILE A 344 -11.94 12.53 -9.25
N ASN A 345 -11.95 11.73 -10.33
CA ASN A 345 -12.20 12.26 -11.68
C ASN A 345 -13.60 12.86 -11.80
N THR A 346 -14.61 12.20 -11.23
CA THR A 346 -15.98 12.72 -11.18
C THR A 346 -16.07 13.95 -10.28
N VAL A 347 -15.41 13.96 -9.12
CA VAL A 347 -15.32 15.15 -8.25
C VAL A 347 -14.75 16.35 -9.01
N ASN A 348 -13.63 16.18 -9.71
CA ASN A 348 -13.00 17.22 -10.52
C ASN A 348 -13.87 17.69 -11.69
N LYS A 349 -14.63 16.80 -12.32
CA LYS A 349 -15.63 17.14 -13.34
C LYS A 349 -16.70 18.07 -12.74
N ILE A 350 -17.31 17.70 -11.61
CA ILE A 350 -18.35 18.50 -10.95
C ILE A 350 -17.80 19.87 -10.54
N ILE A 351 -16.59 19.93 -9.98
CA ILE A 351 -15.95 21.22 -9.61
C ILE A 351 -15.74 22.12 -10.83
N ARG A 352 -15.30 21.56 -11.97
CA ARG A 352 -15.14 22.32 -13.21
C ARG A 352 -16.47 22.88 -13.70
N GLU A 353 -17.52 22.06 -13.71
CA GLU A 353 -18.89 22.44 -14.08
C GLU A 353 -19.40 23.56 -13.16
N MET A 354 -19.28 23.39 -11.85
CA MET A 354 -19.67 24.36 -10.83
C MET A 354 -18.96 25.71 -11.00
N LEU A 355 -17.63 25.70 -11.17
CA LEU A 355 -16.85 26.93 -11.34
C LEU A 355 -17.19 27.63 -12.66
N TYR A 356 -17.51 26.87 -13.71
CA TYR A 356 -17.95 27.42 -14.98
C TYR A 356 -19.34 28.08 -14.87
N ILE A 357 -20.31 27.42 -14.23
CA ILE A 357 -21.65 27.97 -13.96
C ILE A 357 -21.55 29.28 -13.18
N ARG A 358 -20.71 29.32 -12.13
CA ARG A 358 -20.44 30.54 -11.37
C ARG A 358 -19.94 31.67 -12.27
N GLN A 359 -19.02 31.37 -13.20
CA GLN A 359 -18.48 32.37 -14.11
C GLN A 359 -19.50 32.84 -15.15
N LEU A 360 -20.44 32.00 -15.58
CA LEU A 360 -21.55 32.42 -16.42
C LEU A 360 -22.47 33.40 -15.69
N GLY A 361 -22.79 33.13 -14.42
CA GLY A 361 -23.57 34.06 -13.59
C GLY A 361 -22.87 35.42 -13.41
N ALA A 362 -21.53 35.41 -13.34
CA ALA A 362 -20.71 36.61 -13.20
C ALA A 362 -20.85 37.60 -14.37
N VAL A 363 -21.26 37.14 -15.55
CA VAL A 363 -21.51 38.00 -16.73
C VAL A 363 -22.67 38.96 -16.46
N SER A 364 -23.71 38.48 -15.76
CA SER A 364 -24.91 39.27 -15.46
C SER A 364 -24.80 40.02 -14.13
N ALA A 365 -24.02 39.51 -13.18
CA ALA A 365 -23.83 40.11 -11.86
C ALA A 365 -22.36 39.95 -11.41
N PRO A 366 -21.57 41.04 -11.32
CA PRO A 366 -20.16 40.95 -10.94
C PRO A 366 -19.95 40.23 -9.60
N LEU A 367 -18.98 39.31 -9.57
CA LEU A 367 -18.57 38.59 -8.37
C LEU A 367 -17.84 39.54 -7.41
N LYS A 368 -18.19 39.47 -6.13
CA LYS A 368 -17.70 40.39 -5.09
C LYS A 368 -16.51 39.84 -4.29
N ASP A 369 -16.41 38.52 -4.22
CA ASP A 369 -15.43 37.80 -3.43
C ASP A 369 -15.15 36.42 -4.06
N ASN A 370 -14.23 35.67 -3.45
CA ASN A 370 -13.92 34.29 -3.82
C ASN A 370 -14.77 33.27 -3.05
N GLN A 371 -15.87 33.69 -2.44
CA GLN A 371 -16.80 32.80 -1.77
C GLN A 371 -17.89 32.36 -2.75
N ILE A 372 -18.03 31.05 -2.91
CA ILE A 372 -19.04 30.42 -3.76
C ILE A 372 -20.29 30.20 -2.92
N ARG A 373 -21.40 30.78 -3.39
CA ARG A 373 -22.72 30.73 -2.72
C ARG A 373 -23.71 29.88 -3.50
N ARG A 374 -24.74 29.38 -2.81
CA ARG A 374 -25.75 28.46 -3.38
C ARG A 374 -26.39 29.00 -4.65
N GLU A 375 -26.83 30.25 -4.66
CA GLU A 375 -27.49 30.91 -5.79
C GLU A 375 -26.60 31.00 -7.03
N GLN A 376 -25.28 31.01 -6.87
CA GLN A 376 -24.31 31.10 -7.96
C GLN A 376 -24.11 29.75 -8.67
N ILE A 377 -24.54 28.65 -8.06
CA ILE A 377 -24.33 27.29 -8.55
C ILE A 377 -25.62 26.47 -8.62
N ALA A 378 -26.78 27.11 -8.48
CA ALA A 378 -28.09 26.42 -8.47
C ALA A 378 -28.32 25.57 -9.74
N GLY A 379 -27.84 26.04 -10.90
CA GLY A 379 -27.93 25.30 -12.18
C GLY A 379 -27.15 23.98 -12.23
N LEU A 380 -26.31 23.69 -11.22
CA LEU A 380 -25.58 22.42 -11.12
C LEU A 380 -26.52 21.23 -10.89
N VAL A 381 -27.66 21.45 -10.22
CA VAL A 381 -28.66 20.40 -9.95
C VAL A 381 -29.63 20.21 -11.12
N ASP A 382 -29.93 21.27 -11.88
CA ASP A 382 -30.87 21.20 -13.00
C ASP A 382 -30.37 20.24 -14.10
N HIS A 383 -29.06 20.12 -14.31
CA HIS A 383 -28.52 19.11 -15.24
C HIS A 383 -28.73 17.66 -14.78
N ALA A 384 -28.82 17.40 -13.47
CA ALA A 384 -29.14 16.07 -12.94
C ALA A 384 -30.62 15.69 -13.17
N LEU A 385 -31.52 16.68 -13.20
CA LEU A 385 -32.95 16.50 -13.53
C LEU A 385 -33.24 16.54 -15.04
N LEU A 386 -32.35 17.09 -15.85
CA LEU A 386 -32.47 17.10 -17.32
C LEU A 386 -32.03 15.77 -17.96
N SER A 387 -31.14 15.00 -17.30
CA SER A 387 -30.73 13.67 -17.74
C SER A 387 -31.91 12.68 -17.75
N THR A 388 -32.81 12.77 -16.76
CA THR A 388 -34.00 11.90 -16.66
C THR A 388 -35.13 12.28 -17.63
N LYS A 389 -34.96 13.35 -18.42
CA LYS A 389 -35.92 13.76 -19.47
C LYS A 389 -35.38 13.64 -20.90
N SER A 390 -34.20 13.04 -21.11
CA SER A 390 -33.70 12.75 -22.47
C SER A 390 -34.07 11.36 -22.99
N GLY A 391 -35.02 10.68 -22.34
CA GLY A 391 -35.82 9.63 -22.98
C GLY A 391 -36.93 10.25 -23.81
N PHE A 392 -36.59 10.80 -24.97
CA PHE A 392 -37.54 11.11 -26.02
C PHE A 392 -37.26 10.22 -27.23
N GLU A 393 -38.23 9.33 -27.46
CA GLU A 393 -38.71 8.72 -28.71
C GLU A 393 -37.73 8.01 -29.66
#